data_AF-A0A7J4S114-F1
#
_entry.id   AF-A0A7J4S114-F1
#
_cell.length_a   1.000
_cell.length_b   1.000
_cell.length_c   1.000
_cell.angle_alpha   90.00
_cell.angle_beta   90.00
_cell.angle_gamma   90.00
#
_symmetry.space_group_name_H-M   'P 1'
#
loop_
_entity.id
_entity.type
_entity.pdbx_description
1 polymer ?
#
loop_
_entity_poly.entity_id
_entity_poly.type
_entity_poly.pdbx_seq_one_letter_code
_entity_poly.pdbx_strand_id
1 'polypeptide(L)'
;MTRTADLLKRLSKEGVLVPQQVKKAMLKVNLEDFTDYDVAPFFADRPVPYIETNSGNIKTISAPHMIITLLHHMELSSEQEIIVIGCKGGYLAALIATIVGENGRVNVLDPSKEVVNYAKDRLSHWPTVEIRLLDDLDVAPIAFPGEFNRVIMTGQIDVIPDWVKSRIIDGGFVVAPIGSIDSQKLMKIEYQDDLSLETDLGNVCFGPIDVDSTSDHHLHPTELADLIELSIETCEELEIINQDELNSLQDLVAKLNSLPDDTPPIGEGGIPISEHPMVKLLWHYSPSFLRLWPIIQVMLHPMISNFDFNNWSQFNDEEDTYW
;
A
#
# COMPACT_ATOMS: atom_id res chain seq x y z
N MET A 1 25.53 -10.97 21.67
CA MET A 1 24.81 -9.73 21.30
C MET A 1 23.59 -10.14 20.49
N THR A 2 22.45 -9.47 20.65
CA THR A 2 21.26 -9.76 19.85
C THR A 2 21.47 -9.28 18.41
N ARG A 3 20.80 -9.89 17.42
CA ARG A 3 20.90 -9.49 15.99
C ARG A 3 20.62 -8.00 15.79
N THR A 4 19.65 -7.46 16.55
CA THR A 4 19.31 -6.03 16.56
C THR A 4 20.46 -5.16 17.06
N ALA A 5 21.18 -5.57 18.12
CA ALA A 5 22.31 -4.79 18.63
C ALA A 5 23.44 -4.66 17.60
N ASP A 6 23.70 -5.73 16.84
CA ASP A 6 24.70 -5.75 15.78
C ASP A 6 24.27 -4.89 14.58
N LEU A 7 22.99 -4.97 14.19
CA LEU A 7 22.38 -4.10 13.18
C LEU A 7 22.55 -2.61 13.53
N LEU A 8 22.13 -2.20 14.73
CA LEU A 8 22.22 -0.80 15.17
C LEU A 8 23.67 -0.30 15.23
N LYS A 9 24.60 -1.17 15.65
CA LYS A 9 26.03 -0.85 15.66
C LYS A 9 26.58 -0.67 14.25
N ARG A 10 26.13 -1.48 13.28
CA ARG A 10 26.51 -1.38 11.87
C ARG A 10 25.99 -0.08 11.25
N LEU A 11 24.70 0.20 11.38
CA LEU A 11 24.08 1.43 10.86
C LEU A 11 24.72 2.69 11.43
N SER A 12 25.01 2.70 12.74
CA SER A 12 25.70 3.83 13.37
C SER A 12 27.12 4.05 12.81
N LYS A 13 27.83 2.98 12.44
CA LYS A 13 29.15 3.10 11.77
C LYS A 13 29.03 3.58 10.33
N GLU A 14 27.92 3.28 9.67
CA GLU A 14 27.61 3.70 8.29
C GLU A 14 27.07 5.15 8.23
N GLY A 15 26.93 5.83 9.37
CA GLY A 15 26.58 7.25 9.45
C GLY A 15 25.13 7.53 9.84
N VAL A 16 24.31 6.50 10.08
CA VAL A 16 22.94 6.68 10.56
C VAL A 16 22.97 7.19 12.01
N LEU A 17 22.31 8.31 12.26
CA LEU A 17 22.14 8.83 13.62
C LEU A 17 21.13 7.97 14.37
N VAL A 18 21.57 7.28 15.42
CA VAL A 18 20.72 6.39 16.24
C VAL A 18 20.52 7.00 17.63
N PRO A 19 19.42 7.73 17.89
CA PRO A 19 19.14 8.27 19.22
C PRO A 19 19.04 7.17 20.28
N GLN A 20 19.45 7.49 21.51
CA GLN A 20 19.51 6.50 22.60
C GLN A 20 18.13 5.89 22.93
N GLN A 21 17.06 6.68 22.85
CA GLN A 21 15.69 6.21 23.06
C GLN A 21 15.22 5.26 21.95
N VAL A 22 15.55 5.57 20.69
CA VAL A 22 15.25 4.71 19.52
C VAL A 22 15.98 3.38 19.66
N LYS A 23 17.28 3.43 20.01
CA LYS A 23 18.07 2.23 20.29
C LYS A 23 17.44 1.36 21.38
N LYS A 24 16.99 1.96 22.49
CA LYS A 24 16.32 1.23 23.59
C LYS A 24 15.02 0.60 23.12
N ALA A 25 14.19 1.32 22.36
CA ALA A 25 12.93 0.83 21.83
C ALA A 25 13.14 -0.36 20.88
N MET A 26 14.04 -0.24 19.90
CA MET A 26 14.34 -1.32 18.95
C MET A 26 14.96 -2.55 19.62
N LEU A 27 15.69 -2.39 20.73
CA LEU A 27 16.20 -3.54 21.51
C LEU A 27 15.10 -4.23 22.34
N LYS A 28 13.97 -3.56 22.60
CA LYS A 28 12.86 -4.07 23.40
C LYS A 28 11.74 -4.68 22.56
N VAL A 29 11.44 -4.08 21.40
CA VAL A 29 10.37 -4.51 20.50
C VAL A 29 10.95 -5.50 19.48
N ASN A 30 10.43 -6.72 19.43
CA ASN A 30 10.87 -7.71 18.44
C ASN A 30 10.12 -7.49 17.13
N LEU A 31 10.82 -7.56 16.00
CA LEU A 31 10.21 -7.40 14.68
C LEU A 31 9.33 -8.60 14.32
N GLU A 32 9.72 -9.78 14.78
CA GLU A 32 9.04 -11.06 14.56
C GLU A 32 7.60 -11.06 15.09
N ASP A 33 7.25 -10.14 16.00
CA ASP A 33 5.88 -9.99 16.49
C ASP A 33 4.96 -9.34 15.42
N PHE A 34 5.52 -8.70 14.39
CA PHE A 34 4.81 -7.88 13.40
C PHE A 34 4.84 -8.44 11.97
N THR A 35 5.44 -9.61 11.76
CA THR A 35 5.46 -10.29 10.46
C THR A 35 5.66 -11.79 10.64
N ASP A 36 4.92 -12.58 9.85
CA ASP A 36 5.11 -14.03 9.76
C ASP A 36 6.10 -14.43 8.64
N TYR A 37 6.61 -13.44 7.88
CA TYR A 37 7.59 -13.65 6.81
C TYR A 37 9.02 -13.72 7.37
N ASP A 38 9.98 -14.12 6.52
CA ASP A 38 11.39 -14.14 6.90
C ASP A 38 11.90 -12.72 7.21
N VAL A 39 12.37 -12.54 8.44
CA VAL A 39 12.94 -11.29 8.95
C VAL A 39 14.42 -11.11 8.64
N ALA A 40 15.10 -12.12 8.08
CA ALA A 40 16.52 -12.02 7.73
C ALA A 40 16.89 -10.77 6.89
N PRO A 41 16.09 -10.34 5.90
CA PRO A 41 16.37 -9.13 5.13
C PRO A 41 16.42 -7.86 5.99
N PHE A 42 15.64 -7.78 7.07
CA PHE A 42 15.65 -6.63 7.98
C PHE A 42 17.03 -6.42 8.61
N PHE A 43 17.70 -7.51 9.02
CA PHE A 43 19.04 -7.42 9.59
C PHE A 43 20.14 -7.10 8.56
N ALA A 44 19.80 -7.17 7.28
CA ALA A 44 20.59 -6.67 6.15
C ALA A 44 20.17 -5.25 5.72
N ASP A 45 19.39 -4.54 6.54
CA ASP A 45 18.87 -3.20 6.29
C ASP A 45 17.96 -3.09 5.05
N ARG A 46 17.02 -4.03 4.92
CA ARG A 46 16.02 -4.04 3.84
C ARG A 46 14.60 -4.02 4.39
N PRO A 47 13.62 -3.53 3.61
CA PRO A 47 12.21 -3.71 3.94
C PRO A 47 11.86 -5.20 4.04
N VAL A 48 10.87 -5.54 4.86
CA VAL A 48 10.34 -6.90 4.98
C VAL A 48 8.84 -6.91 4.73
N PRO A 49 8.30 -7.91 4.00
CA PRO A 49 6.86 -8.12 3.91
C PRO A 49 6.24 -8.34 5.29
N TYR A 50 4.98 -7.93 5.47
CA TYR A 50 4.19 -8.30 6.66
C TYR A 50 2.80 -8.83 6.32
N ILE A 51 2.23 -8.42 5.19
CA ILE A 51 0.97 -8.91 4.66
C ILE A 51 1.01 -8.87 3.14
N GLU A 52 0.36 -9.84 2.53
CA GLU A 52 -0.10 -9.80 1.14
C GLU A 52 -1.61 -9.56 1.21
N THR A 53 -2.07 -8.46 0.62
CA THR A 53 -3.50 -8.12 0.64
C THR A 53 -4.28 -9.05 -0.27
N ASN A 54 -5.61 -9.08 -0.12
CA ASN A 54 -6.49 -9.82 -1.03
C ASN A 54 -6.32 -9.40 -2.50
N SER A 55 -5.81 -8.19 -2.76
CA SER A 55 -5.48 -7.68 -4.09
C SER A 55 -4.11 -8.13 -4.63
N GLY A 56 -3.42 -9.02 -3.92
CA GLY A 56 -2.08 -9.51 -4.30
C GLY A 56 -0.95 -8.50 -4.04
N ASN A 57 -1.25 -7.37 -3.40
CA ASN A 57 -0.23 -6.36 -3.08
C ASN A 57 0.54 -6.75 -1.82
N ILE A 58 1.85 -6.92 -1.96
CA ILE A 58 2.75 -7.17 -0.82
C ILE A 58 3.06 -5.84 -0.12
N LYS A 59 2.57 -5.68 1.11
CA LYS A 59 2.91 -4.53 1.95
C LYS A 59 4.14 -4.84 2.80
N THR A 60 4.96 -3.82 3.03
CA THR A 60 6.24 -3.97 3.72
C THR A 60 6.38 -3.07 4.95
N ILE A 61 7.09 -3.58 5.95
CA ILE A 61 7.70 -2.80 7.01
C ILE A 61 8.97 -2.16 6.43
N SER A 62 9.14 -0.86 6.64
CA SER A 62 10.29 -0.11 6.13
C SER A 62 11.64 -0.66 6.61
N ALA A 63 12.70 -0.39 5.85
CA ALA A 63 14.07 -0.74 6.23
C ALA A 63 14.46 -0.08 7.59
N PRO A 64 15.31 -0.74 8.39
CA PRO A 64 15.72 -0.22 9.69
C PRO A 64 16.34 1.18 9.66
N HIS A 65 17.21 1.51 8.69
CA HIS A 65 17.77 2.87 8.60
C HIS A 65 16.66 3.90 8.45
N MET A 66 15.63 3.60 7.65
CA MET A 66 14.52 4.49 7.40
C MET A 66 13.66 4.66 8.66
N ILE A 67 13.38 3.57 9.38
CA ILE A 67 12.69 3.62 10.68
C ILE A 67 13.45 4.51 11.66
N ILE A 68 14.77 4.35 11.74
CA ILE A 68 15.61 5.16 12.64
C ILE A 68 15.60 6.63 12.22
N THR A 69 15.72 6.92 10.92
CA THR A 69 15.64 8.29 10.38
C THR A 69 14.30 8.95 10.72
N LEU A 70 13.19 8.25 10.47
CA LEU A 70 11.85 8.73 10.83
C LEU A 70 11.74 9.02 12.34
N LEU A 71 12.13 8.08 13.19
CA LEU A 71 12.07 8.26 14.65
C LEU A 71 13.02 9.35 15.17
N HIS A 72 14.15 9.57 14.50
CA HIS A 72 15.07 10.65 14.81
C HIS A 72 14.42 12.01 14.57
N HIS A 73 13.82 12.21 13.39
CA HIS A 73 13.19 13.47 13.01
C HIS A 73 11.84 13.72 13.68
N MET A 74 11.22 12.69 14.25
CA MET A 74 10.01 12.84 15.06
C MET A 74 10.25 13.46 16.44
N GLU A 75 11.50 13.58 16.89
CA GLU A 75 11.87 14.31 18.13
C GLU A 75 11.03 13.88 19.35
N LEU A 76 10.77 12.58 19.43
CA LEU A 76 9.84 12.01 20.40
C LEU A 76 10.31 12.23 21.84
N SER A 77 9.36 12.45 22.74
CA SER A 77 9.53 12.59 24.18
C SER A 77 8.45 11.82 24.92
N SER A 78 8.66 11.57 26.21
CA SER A 78 7.66 10.90 27.05
C SER A 78 6.36 11.69 27.11
N GLU A 79 5.24 10.97 27.29
CA GLU A 79 3.90 11.53 27.53
C GLU A 79 3.31 12.30 26.34
N GLN A 80 3.92 12.20 25.15
CA GLN A 80 3.41 12.80 23.93
C GLN A 80 2.29 11.97 23.29
N GLU A 81 1.43 12.67 22.56
CA GLU A 81 0.49 12.10 21.61
C GLU A 81 1.04 12.20 20.19
N ILE A 82 1.11 11.06 19.50
CA ILE A 82 1.69 10.93 18.16
C ILE A 82 0.65 10.37 17.21
N ILE A 83 0.57 10.91 16.01
CA ILE A 83 -0.32 10.43 14.96
C ILE A 83 0.51 9.78 13.86
N VAL A 84 0.15 8.55 13.52
CA VAL A 84 0.77 7.76 12.46
C VAL A 84 -0.29 7.55 11.39
N ILE A 85 -0.06 8.03 10.18
CA ILE A 85 -0.90 7.74 9.01
C ILE A 85 -0.11 6.77 8.12
N GLY A 86 -0.71 5.61 7.81
CA GLY A 86 -0.01 4.44 7.26
C GLY A 86 0.58 3.59 8.38
N CYS A 87 0.00 2.40 8.58
CA CYS A 87 0.28 1.56 9.74
C CYS A 87 1.52 0.67 9.55
N LYS A 88 1.75 0.18 8.33
CA LYS A 88 2.90 -0.67 7.95
C LYS A 88 3.16 -1.82 8.94
N GLY A 89 2.11 -2.58 9.22
CA GLY A 89 2.16 -3.74 10.12
C GLY A 89 2.27 -3.41 11.60
N GLY A 90 2.34 -2.13 11.99
CA GLY A 90 2.31 -1.69 13.38
C GLY A 90 3.66 -1.60 14.09
N TYR A 91 4.76 -2.06 13.48
CA TYR A 91 6.08 -2.07 14.13
C TYR A 91 6.57 -0.66 14.50
N LEU A 92 6.41 0.33 13.60
CA LEU A 92 6.77 1.71 13.91
C LEU A 92 5.93 2.26 15.08
N ALA A 93 4.63 1.99 15.10
CA ALA A 93 3.73 2.42 16.17
C ALA A 93 4.14 1.82 17.52
N ALA A 94 4.54 0.54 17.56
CA ALA A 94 5.06 -0.11 18.77
C ALA A 94 6.35 0.55 19.29
N LEU A 95 7.25 0.94 18.37
CA LEU A 95 8.47 1.67 18.73
C LEU A 95 8.14 3.05 19.31
N ILE A 96 7.23 3.80 18.67
CA ILE A 96 6.77 5.11 19.16
C ILE A 96 6.13 4.95 20.55
N ALA A 97 5.20 4.01 20.71
CA ALA A 97 4.53 3.73 21.98
C ALA A 97 5.51 3.40 23.10
N THR A 98 6.58 2.66 22.77
CA THR A 98 7.66 2.34 23.71
C THR A 98 8.47 3.57 24.12
N ILE A 99 8.63 4.57 23.23
CA ILE A 99 9.38 5.80 23.50
C ILE A 99 8.53 6.80 24.31
N VAL A 100 7.27 7.00 23.95
CA VAL A 100 6.38 7.95 24.64
C VAL A 100 5.90 7.41 26.00
N GLY A 101 5.89 6.09 26.19
CA GLY A 101 5.59 5.44 27.46
C GLY A 101 4.09 5.36 27.79
N GLU A 102 3.79 4.90 29.01
CA GLU A 102 2.43 4.56 29.46
C GLU A 102 1.48 5.76 29.56
N ASN A 103 2.02 6.96 29.76
CA ASN A 103 1.26 8.21 29.80
C ASN A 103 1.13 8.88 28.41
N GLY A 104 1.81 8.35 27.38
CA GLY A 104 1.68 8.83 26.01
C GLY A 104 0.57 8.12 25.25
N ARG A 105 0.35 8.54 24.00
CA ARG A 105 -0.66 7.95 23.11
C ARG A 105 -0.13 7.89 21.67
N VAL A 106 -0.46 6.82 20.97
CA VAL A 106 -0.17 6.68 19.54
C VAL A 106 -1.46 6.36 18.81
N ASN A 107 -1.93 7.29 17.99
CA ASN A 107 -3.08 7.07 17.13
C ASN A 107 -2.59 6.66 15.75
N VAL A 108 -3.06 5.52 15.26
CA VAL A 108 -2.67 4.97 13.97
C VAL A 108 -3.88 4.95 13.05
N LEU A 109 -3.74 5.54 11.88
CA LEU A 109 -4.74 5.63 10.83
C LEU A 109 -4.19 4.93 9.59
N ASP A 110 -5.01 4.12 8.93
CA ASP A 110 -4.65 3.47 7.66
C ASP A 110 -5.91 3.28 6.82
N PRO A 111 -5.85 3.50 5.50
CA PRO A 111 -7.00 3.31 4.63
C PRO A 111 -7.34 1.84 4.35
N SER A 112 -6.38 0.94 4.53
CA SER A 112 -6.60 -0.49 4.30
C SER A 112 -7.22 -1.17 5.51
N LYS A 113 -8.45 -1.66 5.37
CA LYS A 113 -9.12 -2.46 6.42
C LYS A 113 -8.33 -3.71 6.78
N GLU A 114 -7.67 -4.34 5.81
CA GLU A 114 -6.83 -5.52 6.02
C GLU A 114 -5.62 -5.18 6.89
N VAL A 115 -4.92 -4.09 6.56
CA VAL A 115 -3.78 -3.62 7.34
C VAL A 115 -4.21 -3.20 8.75
N VAL A 116 -5.35 -2.50 8.89
CA VAL A 116 -5.90 -2.11 10.21
C VAL A 116 -6.15 -3.34 11.07
N ASN A 117 -6.80 -4.38 10.53
CA ASN A 117 -7.09 -5.60 11.27
C ASN A 117 -5.81 -6.35 11.64
N TYR A 118 -4.90 -6.51 10.68
CA TYR A 118 -3.60 -7.13 10.91
C TYR A 118 -2.84 -6.44 12.06
N ALA A 119 -2.78 -5.11 12.01
CA ALA A 119 -2.06 -4.35 13.01
C ALA A 119 -2.74 -4.37 14.38
N LYS A 120 -4.08 -4.39 14.45
CA LYS A 120 -4.81 -4.54 15.72
C LYS A 120 -4.44 -5.84 16.43
N ASP A 121 -4.31 -6.92 15.67
CA ASP A 121 -3.91 -8.22 16.23
C ASP A 121 -2.47 -8.17 16.76
N ARG A 122 -1.53 -7.61 15.98
CA ARG A 122 -0.12 -7.50 16.39
C ARG A 122 0.13 -6.53 17.53
N LEU A 123 -0.66 -5.44 17.60
CA LEU A 123 -0.54 -4.41 18.63
C LEU A 123 -1.46 -4.62 19.83
N SER A 124 -2.12 -5.78 19.94
CA SER A 124 -3.03 -6.11 21.06
C SER A 124 -2.42 -5.95 22.46
N HIS A 125 -1.09 -6.02 22.58
CA HIS A 125 -0.35 -5.85 23.84
C HIS A 125 0.14 -4.42 24.10
N TRP A 126 -0.21 -3.44 23.25
CA TRP A 126 0.17 -2.04 23.38
C TRP A 126 -1.04 -1.17 23.75
N PRO A 127 -1.36 -0.98 25.05
CA PRO A 127 -2.58 -0.30 25.48
C PRO A 127 -2.61 1.19 25.15
N THR A 128 -1.46 1.79 24.83
CA THR A 128 -1.34 3.21 24.43
C THR A 128 -1.50 3.43 22.93
N VAL A 129 -1.71 2.36 22.15
CA VAL A 129 -1.89 2.44 20.70
C VAL A 129 -3.37 2.26 20.36
N GLU A 130 -3.92 3.21 19.61
CA GLU A 130 -5.28 3.17 19.10
C GLU A 130 -5.25 3.15 17.57
N ILE A 131 -5.87 2.14 16.95
CA ILE A 131 -5.83 1.96 15.49
C ILE A 131 -7.23 2.12 14.92
N ARG A 132 -7.35 2.95 13.89
CA ARG A 132 -8.62 3.26 13.22
C ARG A 132 -8.48 3.18 11.70
N LEU A 133 -9.58 2.83 11.05
CA LEU A 133 -9.72 2.91 9.60
C LEU A 133 -9.87 4.39 9.21
N LEU A 134 -9.17 4.78 8.16
CA LEU A 134 -9.30 6.08 7.51
C LEU A 134 -9.99 5.86 6.17
N ASP A 135 -11.28 6.17 6.06
CA ASP A 135 -12.04 5.83 4.85
C ASP A 135 -11.48 6.52 3.58
N ASP A 136 -10.97 7.75 3.74
CA ASP A 136 -10.38 8.56 2.68
C ASP A 136 -9.29 9.44 3.28
N LEU A 137 -8.12 9.48 2.64
CA LEU A 137 -6.97 10.28 3.08
C LEU A 137 -7.28 11.78 3.12
N ASP A 138 -8.11 12.28 2.21
CA ASP A 138 -8.45 13.69 2.08
C ASP A 138 -9.58 14.12 3.01
N VAL A 139 -10.27 13.16 3.65
CA VAL A 139 -11.41 13.42 4.54
C VAL A 139 -11.04 13.13 5.99
N ALA A 140 -11.30 14.11 6.86
CA ALA A 140 -11.09 13.95 8.29
C ALA A 140 -12.01 12.85 8.87
N PRO A 141 -11.50 11.89 9.66
CA PRO A 141 -12.35 10.91 10.31
C PRO A 141 -13.30 11.58 11.31
N ILE A 142 -14.59 11.25 11.23
CA ILE A 142 -15.66 11.85 12.06
C ILE A 142 -15.35 11.73 13.56
N ALA A 143 -14.86 10.57 14.00
CA ALA A 143 -14.62 10.29 15.41
C ALA A 143 -13.21 10.68 15.89
N PHE A 144 -12.39 11.37 15.07
CA PHE A 144 -11.01 11.72 15.40
C PHE A 144 -10.80 13.24 15.51
N PRO A 145 -11.48 13.95 16.42
CA PRO A 145 -11.25 15.37 16.66
C PRO A 145 -10.00 15.58 17.53
N GLY A 146 -9.36 16.74 17.39
CA GLY A 146 -8.24 17.12 18.25
C GLY A 146 -7.21 17.96 17.52
N GLU A 147 -6.27 18.46 18.31
CA GLU A 147 -5.10 19.19 17.84
C GLU A 147 -3.88 18.26 17.83
N PHE A 148 -2.97 18.48 16.88
CA PHE A 148 -1.89 17.56 16.55
C PHE A 148 -0.53 18.22 16.81
N ASN A 149 0.33 17.57 17.59
CA ASN A 149 1.69 18.07 17.84
C ASN A 149 2.73 17.41 16.93
N ARG A 150 2.62 16.11 16.70
CA ARG A 150 3.55 15.33 15.88
C ARG A 150 2.77 14.37 15.01
N VAL A 151 2.93 14.49 13.70
CA VAL A 151 2.31 13.60 12.72
C VAL A 151 3.40 12.98 11.87
N ILE A 152 3.31 11.67 11.64
CA ILE A 152 4.14 10.96 10.69
C ILE A 152 3.26 10.26 9.67
N MET A 153 3.54 10.48 8.39
CA MET A 153 2.90 9.77 7.29
C MET A 153 3.91 8.80 6.71
N THR A 154 3.55 7.52 6.63
CA THR A 154 4.48 6.46 6.26
C THR A 154 4.20 5.87 4.88
N GLY A 155 3.50 6.59 4.02
CA GLY A 155 3.37 6.31 2.59
C GLY A 155 3.65 7.57 1.77
N GLN A 156 3.91 7.40 0.48
CA GLN A 156 4.03 8.53 -0.45
C GLN A 156 2.69 9.26 -0.57
N ILE A 157 2.77 10.59 -0.57
CA ILE A 157 1.66 11.52 -0.81
C ILE A 157 2.12 12.65 -1.73
N ASP A 158 1.20 13.25 -2.46
CA ASP A 158 1.51 14.43 -3.28
C ASP A 158 1.51 15.71 -2.43
N VAL A 159 0.54 15.83 -1.54
CA VAL A 159 0.34 16.96 -0.63
C VAL A 159 -0.16 16.45 0.73
N ILE A 160 0.18 17.16 1.80
CA ILE A 160 -0.38 16.88 3.14
C ILE A 160 -1.87 17.23 3.14
N PRO A 161 -2.76 16.31 3.58
CA PRO A 161 -4.20 16.57 3.62
C PRO A 161 -4.55 17.80 4.46
N ASP A 162 -5.50 18.61 3.98
CA ASP A 162 -5.88 19.88 4.61
C ASP A 162 -6.38 19.70 6.04
N TRP A 163 -7.07 18.60 6.33
CA TRP A 163 -7.54 18.32 7.68
C TRP A 163 -6.41 17.97 8.66
N VAL A 164 -5.29 17.43 8.17
CA VAL A 164 -4.09 17.22 8.99
C VAL A 164 -3.43 18.57 9.25
N LYS A 165 -3.19 19.33 8.18
CA LYS A 165 -2.55 20.64 8.23
C LYS A 165 -3.27 21.62 9.17
N SER A 166 -4.59 21.72 9.05
CA SER A 166 -5.43 22.63 9.85
C SER A 166 -5.52 22.28 11.34
N ARG A 167 -5.04 21.08 11.73
CA ARG A 167 -5.05 20.62 13.11
C ARG A 167 -3.68 20.60 13.76
N ILE A 168 -2.61 20.90 13.03
CA ILE A 168 -1.28 21.02 13.62
C ILE A 168 -1.24 22.26 14.52
N ILE A 169 -0.81 22.10 15.77
CA ILE A 169 -0.61 23.22 16.70
C ILE A 169 0.64 24.02 16.35
N ASP A 170 0.75 25.21 16.92
CA ASP A 170 1.97 25.99 16.90
C ASP A 170 3.17 25.22 17.49
N GLY A 171 4.28 25.16 16.76
CA GLY A 171 5.45 24.32 17.05
C GLY A 171 5.25 22.82 16.80
N GLY A 172 4.11 22.45 16.22
CA GLY A 172 3.83 21.11 15.73
C GLY A 172 4.41 20.88 14.33
N PHE A 173 4.57 19.62 13.94
CA PHE A 173 5.08 19.29 12.61
C PHE A 173 4.58 17.97 12.05
N VAL A 174 4.69 17.85 10.73
CA VAL A 174 4.45 16.64 9.94
C VAL A 174 5.77 16.15 9.36
N VAL A 175 6.03 14.84 9.43
CA VAL A 175 7.09 14.17 8.66
C VAL A 175 6.46 13.24 7.65
N ALA A 176 6.71 13.46 6.35
CA ALA A 176 6.08 12.68 5.28
C ALA A 176 6.98 12.56 4.03
N PRO A 177 6.94 11.43 3.31
CA PRO A 177 7.44 11.33 1.95
C PRO A 177 6.52 12.09 0.98
N ILE A 178 7.00 13.18 0.40
CA ILE A 178 6.23 14.05 -0.50
C ILE A 178 6.86 14.06 -1.90
N GLY A 179 6.02 13.94 -2.93
CA GLY A 179 6.40 13.96 -4.33
C GLY A 179 5.83 12.76 -5.08
N SER A 180 6.16 12.64 -6.38
CA SER A 180 5.65 11.53 -7.20
C SER A 180 6.27 10.19 -6.80
N ILE A 181 5.65 9.09 -7.26
CA ILE A 181 6.12 7.72 -7.02
C ILE A 181 7.62 7.56 -7.41
N ASP A 182 8.02 8.14 -8.55
CA ASP A 182 9.39 8.05 -9.07
C ASP A 182 10.37 9.05 -8.46
N SER A 183 9.85 10.10 -7.79
CA SER A 183 10.67 11.19 -7.26
C SER A 183 10.00 11.82 -6.03
N GLN A 184 10.30 11.24 -4.88
CA GLN A 184 9.81 11.69 -3.58
C GLN A 184 10.95 12.04 -2.62
N LYS A 185 10.68 13.01 -1.75
CA LYS A 185 11.58 13.47 -0.70
C LYS A 185 10.93 13.32 0.65
N LEU A 186 11.72 12.95 1.65
CA LEU A 186 11.25 12.98 3.02
C LEU A 186 11.29 14.43 3.50
N MET A 187 10.13 14.98 3.83
CA MET A 187 9.98 16.36 4.27
C MET A 187 9.57 16.41 5.73
N LYS A 188 10.16 17.35 6.49
CA LYS A 188 9.62 17.79 7.79
C LYS A 188 9.02 19.19 7.58
N ILE A 189 7.74 19.34 7.87
CA ILE A 189 7.01 20.61 7.73
C ILE A 189 6.53 21.04 9.11
N GLU A 190 7.16 22.07 9.65
CA GLU A 190 6.85 22.66 10.95
C GLU A 190 5.94 23.88 10.79
N TYR A 191 4.96 24.01 11.68
CA TYR A 191 4.00 25.11 11.66
C TYR A 191 4.28 26.03 12.83
N GLN A 192 4.56 27.30 12.52
CA GLN A 192 4.81 28.35 13.51
C GLN A 192 4.00 29.58 13.14
N ASP A 193 3.06 29.97 14.00
CA ASP A 193 2.05 30.99 13.72
C ASP A 193 1.33 30.70 12.38
N ASP A 194 1.41 31.63 11.42
CA ASP A 194 0.83 31.50 10.07
C ASP A 194 1.85 31.00 9.02
N LEU A 195 3.04 30.55 9.45
CA LEU A 195 4.13 30.13 8.57
C LEU A 195 4.34 28.61 8.59
N SER A 196 4.64 28.06 7.42
CA SER A 196 5.15 26.68 7.27
C SER A 196 6.65 26.71 6.97
N LEU A 197 7.43 26.04 7.82
CA LEU A 197 8.88 25.89 7.69
C LEU A 197 9.19 24.47 7.19
N GLU A 198 9.67 24.38 5.96
CA GLU A 198 9.98 23.11 5.31
C GLU A 198 11.46 22.76 5.44
N THR A 199 11.74 21.50 5.79
CA THR A 199 13.09 20.92 5.82
C THR A 199 13.12 19.68 4.95
N ASP A 200 13.97 19.69 3.92
CA ASP A 200 14.27 18.54 3.07
C ASP A 200 15.25 17.59 3.78
N LEU A 201 14.80 16.36 4.04
CA LEU A 201 15.56 15.31 4.72
C LEU A 201 16.17 14.29 3.74
N GLY A 202 16.02 14.52 2.44
CA GLY A 202 16.62 13.72 1.37
C GLY A 202 15.64 12.82 0.62
N ASN A 203 16.15 12.18 -0.44
CA ASN A 203 15.37 11.32 -1.32
C ASN A 203 15.00 10.00 -0.64
N VAL A 204 13.79 9.54 -0.87
CA VAL A 204 13.28 8.28 -0.33
C VAL A 204 12.47 7.52 -1.38
N CYS A 205 12.06 6.29 -1.06
CA CYS A 205 11.14 5.52 -1.86
C CYS A 205 10.15 4.81 -0.93
N PHE A 206 8.91 5.26 -0.97
CA PHE A 206 7.77 4.70 -0.27
C PHE A 206 6.68 4.36 -1.30
N GLY A 207 5.98 3.25 -1.08
CA GLY A 207 4.72 3.01 -1.79
C GLY A 207 3.66 4.05 -1.39
N PRO A 208 2.62 4.24 -2.20
CA PRO A 208 1.54 5.17 -1.89
C PRO A 208 0.88 4.79 -0.56
N ILE A 209 0.40 5.79 0.18
CA ILE A 209 -0.37 5.52 1.41
C ILE A 209 -1.74 4.90 1.10
N ASP A 210 -2.24 5.15 -0.10
CA ASP A 210 -3.63 4.94 -0.49
C ASP A 210 -3.88 3.67 -1.31
N VAL A 211 -2.91 2.73 -1.34
CA VAL A 211 -2.96 1.58 -2.25
C VAL A 211 -4.16 0.65 -2.03
N ASP A 212 -4.84 0.72 -0.87
CA ASP A 212 -6.10 -0.02 -0.64
C ASP A 212 -7.26 0.89 -0.21
N SER A 213 -7.07 2.23 -0.27
CA SER A 213 -8.21 3.12 -0.18
C SER A 213 -9.03 2.93 -1.44
N THR A 214 -10.33 3.01 -1.27
CA THR A 214 -11.35 2.77 -2.27
C THR A 214 -11.29 3.78 -3.42
N SER A 215 -10.28 3.68 -4.27
CA SER A 215 -10.60 3.52 -5.68
C SER A 215 -10.68 2.02 -5.90
N ASP A 216 -11.88 1.49 -5.69
CA ASP A 216 -12.32 0.35 -6.46
C ASP A 216 -12.05 0.69 -7.93
N HIS A 217 -10.85 0.36 -8.45
CA HIS A 217 -10.63 0.21 -9.88
C HIS A 217 -11.27 -1.11 -10.28
N HIS A 218 -12.58 -1.05 -10.16
CA HIS A 218 -13.55 -2.04 -10.53
C HIS A 218 -13.60 -2.02 -12.04
N LEU A 219 -12.85 -2.93 -12.66
CA LEU A 219 -12.69 -2.94 -14.10
C LEU A 219 -14.06 -3.05 -14.78
N HIS A 220 -14.52 -1.96 -15.39
CA HIS A 220 -15.77 -1.92 -16.13
C HIS A 220 -15.63 -2.59 -17.51
N PRO A 221 -16.73 -3.06 -18.13
CA PRO A 221 -16.70 -3.64 -19.46
C PRO A 221 -15.98 -2.78 -20.50
N THR A 222 -16.22 -1.46 -20.49
CA THR A 222 -15.60 -0.49 -21.40
C THR A 222 -14.12 -0.30 -21.11
N GLU A 223 -13.73 -0.24 -19.84
CA GLU A 223 -12.32 -0.10 -19.44
C GLU A 223 -11.52 -1.35 -19.83
N LEU A 224 -12.07 -2.55 -19.65
CA LEU A 224 -11.45 -3.78 -20.12
C LEU A 224 -11.34 -3.80 -21.65
N ALA A 225 -12.35 -3.29 -22.37
CA ALA A 225 -12.32 -3.18 -23.82
C ALA A 225 -11.19 -2.25 -24.29
N ASP A 226 -11.10 -1.04 -23.72
CA ASP A 226 -10.07 -0.04 -24.04
C ASP A 226 -8.65 -0.59 -23.80
N LEU A 227 -8.45 -1.35 -22.71
CA LEU A 227 -7.16 -1.96 -22.41
C LEU A 227 -6.80 -3.10 -23.37
N ILE A 228 -7.78 -3.89 -23.81
CA ILE A 228 -7.56 -4.92 -24.83
C ILE A 228 -7.25 -4.25 -26.17
N GLU A 229 -7.93 -3.16 -26.54
CA GLU A 229 -7.60 -2.37 -27.73
C GLU A 229 -6.16 -1.85 -27.68
N LEU A 230 -5.74 -1.26 -26.56
CA LEU A 230 -4.34 -0.82 -26.37
C LEU A 230 -3.34 -1.98 -26.48
N SER A 231 -3.72 -3.16 -26.00
CA SER A 231 -2.92 -4.37 -26.10
C SER A 231 -2.81 -4.86 -27.56
N ILE A 232 -3.89 -4.77 -28.33
CA ILE A 232 -3.90 -5.05 -29.77
C ILE A 232 -2.94 -4.10 -30.48
N GLU A 233 -3.09 -2.77 -30.27
CA GLU A 233 -2.26 -1.74 -30.90
C GLU A 233 -0.77 -2.02 -30.63
N THR A 234 -0.42 -2.29 -29.37
CA THR A 234 0.97 -2.60 -28.98
C THR A 234 1.48 -3.88 -29.63
N CYS A 235 0.63 -4.92 -29.73
CA CYS A 235 1.02 -6.17 -30.38
C CYS A 235 1.17 -6.03 -31.90
N GLU A 236 0.37 -5.17 -32.53
CA GLU A 236 0.51 -4.80 -33.95
C GLU A 236 1.80 -4.02 -34.20
N GLU A 237 2.12 -3.04 -33.35
CA GLU A 237 3.37 -2.26 -33.43
C GLU A 237 4.62 -3.14 -33.30
N LEU A 238 4.56 -4.17 -32.46
CA LEU A 238 5.66 -5.12 -32.24
C LEU A 238 5.69 -6.25 -33.28
N GLU A 239 4.75 -6.29 -34.24
CA GLU A 239 4.59 -7.36 -35.24
C GLU A 239 4.46 -8.77 -34.61
N ILE A 240 3.89 -8.85 -33.41
CA ILE A 240 3.77 -10.11 -32.66
C ILE A 240 2.38 -10.74 -32.74
N ILE A 241 1.38 -10.07 -33.32
CA ILE A 241 -0.01 -10.56 -33.47
C ILE A 241 -0.28 -11.05 -34.90
N ASN A 242 -1.05 -12.13 -35.04
CA ASN A 242 -1.52 -12.62 -36.34
C ASN A 242 -2.99 -12.23 -36.62
N GLN A 243 -3.45 -12.43 -37.85
CA GLN A 243 -4.78 -12.00 -38.27
C GLN A 243 -5.93 -12.70 -37.50
N ASP A 244 -5.77 -13.96 -37.14
CA ASP A 244 -6.82 -14.71 -36.44
C ASP A 244 -6.95 -14.24 -34.98
N GLU A 245 -5.82 -13.98 -34.32
CA GLU A 245 -5.75 -13.37 -32.98
C GLU A 245 -6.31 -11.94 -32.98
N LEU A 246 -5.95 -11.14 -33.99
CA LEU A 246 -6.45 -9.78 -34.15
C LEU A 246 -7.98 -9.77 -34.25
N ASN A 247 -8.55 -10.58 -35.15
CA ASN A 247 -9.99 -10.69 -35.32
C ASN A 247 -10.66 -11.14 -34.01
N SER A 248 -10.08 -12.12 -33.32
CA SER A 248 -10.64 -12.64 -32.07
C SER A 248 -10.62 -11.62 -30.93
N LEU A 249 -9.55 -10.82 -30.81
CA LEU A 249 -9.46 -9.78 -29.78
C LEU A 249 -10.40 -8.61 -30.10
N GLN A 250 -10.55 -8.25 -31.38
CA GLN A 250 -11.53 -7.25 -31.82
C GLN A 250 -12.98 -7.70 -31.56
N ASP A 251 -13.29 -8.98 -31.77
CA ASP A 251 -14.60 -9.55 -31.44
C ASP A 251 -14.87 -9.53 -29.93
N LEU A 252 -13.86 -9.83 -29.11
CA LEU A 252 -13.95 -9.74 -27.65
C LEU A 252 -14.23 -8.30 -27.19
N VAL A 253 -13.52 -7.32 -27.74
CA VAL A 253 -13.75 -5.88 -27.49
C VAL A 253 -15.18 -5.49 -27.86
N ALA A 254 -15.66 -5.88 -29.04
CA ALA A 254 -17.02 -5.59 -29.47
C ALA A 254 -18.07 -6.22 -28.53
N LYS A 255 -17.81 -7.41 -28.00
CA LYS A 255 -18.69 -8.06 -27.03
C LYS A 255 -18.70 -7.38 -25.67
N LEU A 256 -17.54 -6.97 -25.18
CA LEU A 256 -17.42 -6.20 -23.94
C LEU A 256 -18.19 -4.88 -24.01
N ASN A 257 -18.04 -4.15 -25.12
CA ASN A 257 -18.78 -2.91 -25.39
C ASN A 257 -20.29 -3.12 -25.62
N SER A 258 -20.73 -4.36 -25.83
CA SER A 258 -22.16 -4.70 -25.98
C SER A 258 -22.84 -5.18 -24.70
N LEU A 259 -22.08 -5.31 -23.60
CA LEU A 259 -22.65 -5.65 -22.30
C LEU A 259 -23.54 -4.51 -21.79
N PRO A 260 -24.59 -4.80 -20.99
CA PRO A 260 -25.45 -3.78 -20.40
C PRO A 260 -24.66 -2.76 -19.56
N ASP A 261 -25.07 -1.49 -19.62
CA ASP A 261 -24.44 -0.39 -18.85
C ASP A 261 -24.51 -0.61 -17.32
N ASP A 262 -25.47 -1.42 -16.85
CA ASP A 262 -25.64 -1.81 -15.45
C ASP A 262 -24.90 -3.09 -15.07
N THR A 263 -24.03 -3.62 -15.94
CA THR A 263 -23.17 -4.76 -15.61
C THR A 263 -22.26 -4.38 -14.45
N PRO A 264 -22.36 -5.09 -13.30
CA PRO A 264 -21.53 -4.77 -12.15
C PRO A 264 -20.06 -5.05 -12.49
N PRO A 265 -19.13 -4.35 -11.83
CA PRO A 265 -17.72 -4.70 -11.90
C PRO A 265 -17.44 -6.10 -11.38
N ILE A 266 -16.33 -6.69 -11.83
CA ILE A 266 -15.94 -8.02 -11.39
C ILE A 266 -15.57 -7.99 -9.90
N GLY A 267 -16.29 -8.76 -9.08
CA GLY A 267 -16.15 -8.77 -7.62
C GLY A 267 -17.33 -8.11 -6.89
N GLU A 268 -18.21 -7.42 -7.60
CA GLU A 268 -19.43 -6.83 -7.07
C GLU A 268 -20.71 -7.58 -7.50
N GLY A 269 -21.87 -7.11 -7.04
CA GLY A 269 -23.17 -7.64 -7.45
C GLY A 269 -23.54 -9.03 -6.89
N GLY A 270 -22.69 -9.64 -6.06
CA GLY A 270 -22.91 -10.97 -5.50
C GLY A 270 -22.81 -12.10 -6.53
N ILE A 271 -22.21 -11.83 -7.69
CA ILE A 271 -22.03 -12.79 -8.77
C ILE A 271 -20.70 -13.53 -8.55
N PRO A 272 -20.68 -14.86 -8.49
CA PRO A 272 -19.43 -15.63 -8.48
C PRO A 272 -18.56 -15.27 -9.68
N ILE A 273 -17.23 -15.17 -9.50
CA ILE A 273 -16.28 -14.77 -10.56
C ILE A 273 -16.44 -15.64 -11.83
N SER A 274 -16.64 -16.96 -11.65
CA SER A 274 -16.86 -17.91 -12.75
C SER A 274 -18.15 -17.67 -13.54
N GLU A 275 -19.11 -16.98 -12.95
CA GLU A 275 -20.42 -16.68 -13.55
C GLU A 275 -20.50 -15.26 -14.11
N HIS A 276 -19.48 -14.43 -13.87
CA HIS A 276 -19.47 -13.03 -14.26
C HIS A 276 -19.44 -12.85 -15.79
N PRO A 277 -20.29 -11.98 -16.39
CA PRO A 277 -20.37 -11.81 -17.85
C PRO A 277 -19.03 -11.47 -18.53
N MET A 278 -18.25 -10.57 -17.93
CA MET A 278 -16.92 -10.21 -18.46
C MET A 278 -15.93 -11.39 -18.41
N VAL A 279 -15.97 -12.19 -17.33
CA VAL A 279 -15.08 -13.35 -17.15
C VAL A 279 -15.46 -14.45 -18.14
N LYS A 280 -16.76 -14.67 -18.39
CA LYS A 280 -17.22 -15.59 -19.43
C LYS A 280 -16.78 -15.19 -20.83
N LEU A 281 -16.78 -13.90 -21.15
CA LEU A 281 -16.27 -13.42 -22.43
C LEU A 281 -14.75 -13.65 -22.55
N LEU A 282 -13.98 -13.28 -21.53
CA LEU A 282 -12.54 -13.57 -21.50
C LEU A 282 -12.27 -15.06 -21.68
N TRP A 283 -13.04 -15.91 -21.01
CA TRP A 283 -12.95 -17.37 -21.14
C TRP A 283 -13.23 -17.85 -22.56
N HIS A 284 -14.35 -17.40 -23.14
CA HIS A 284 -14.80 -17.82 -24.46
C HIS A 284 -13.76 -17.51 -25.56
N TYR A 285 -13.14 -16.34 -25.49
CA TYR A 285 -12.20 -15.90 -26.51
C TYR A 285 -10.74 -16.29 -26.21
N SER A 286 -10.40 -16.66 -24.96
CA SER A 286 -9.03 -16.99 -24.55
C SER A 286 -8.27 -18.01 -25.41
N PRO A 287 -8.89 -19.09 -25.95
CA PRO A 287 -8.16 -20.08 -26.73
C PRO A 287 -7.56 -19.51 -28.02
N SER A 288 -8.16 -18.46 -28.56
CA SER A 288 -7.78 -17.82 -29.83
C SER A 288 -6.56 -16.91 -29.71
N PHE A 289 -6.22 -16.45 -28.50
CA PHE A 289 -5.09 -15.54 -28.24
C PHE A 289 -4.17 -16.01 -27.12
N LEU A 290 -4.21 -17.30 -26.77
CA LEU A 290 -3.43 -17.89 -25.67
C LEU A 290 -1.92 -17.63 -25.77
N ARG A 291 -1.39 -17.48 -26.99
CA ARG A 291 0.01 -17.13 -27.25
C ARG A 291 0.34 -15.70 -26.81
N LEU A 292 -0.60 -14.76 -26.99
CA LEU A 292 -0.48 -13.37 -26.57
C LEU A 292 -0.87 -13.17 -25.11
N TRP A 293 -1.58 -14.13 -24.52
CA TRP A 293 -2.07 -14.02 -23.15
C TRP A 293 -1.00 -13.63 -22.12
N PRO A 294 0.22 -14.19 -22.10
CA PRO A 294 1.25 -13.75 -21.15
C PRO A 294 1.65 -12.28 -21.32
N ILE A 295 1.62 -11.76 -22.55
CA ILE A 295 1.97 -10.37 -22.88
C ILE A 295 0.82 -9.44 -22.49
N ILE A 296 -0.40 -9.80 -22.90
CA ILE A 296 -1.63 -9.11 -22.51
C ILE A 296 -1.76 -9.08 -20.99
N GLN A 297 -1.51 -10.21 -20.31
CA GLN A 297 -1.53 -10.30 -18.86
C GLN A 297 -0.51 -9.38 -18.20
N VAL A 298 0.71 -9.25 -18.75
CA VAL A 298 1.73 -8.32 -18.24
C VAL A 298 1.32 -6.87 -18.45
N MET A 299 0.73 -6.54 -19.59
CA MET A 299 0.23 -5.19 -19.89
C MET A 299 -0.97 -4.80 -19.02
N LEU A 300 -1.84 -5.76 -18.72
CA LEU A 300 -3.00 -5.58 -17.86
C LEU A 300 -2.65 -5.74 -16.37
N HIS A 301 -1.47 -6.27 -16.02
CA HIS A 301 -1.06 -6.64 -14.65
C HIS A 301 -1.26 -5.56 -13.58
N PRO A 302 -1.13 -4.25 -13.86
CA PRO A 302 -1.44 -3.22 -12.86
C PRO A 302 -2.93 -3.19 -12.44
N MET A 303 -3.83 -3.77 -13.23
CA MET A 303 -5.29 -3.67 -13.07
C MET A 303 -6.01 -5.03 -12.95
N ILE A 304 -5.43 -6.14 -13.42
CA ILE A 304 -6.02 -7.50 -13.30
C ILE A 304 -5.34 -8.40 -12.25
N SER A 305 -4.45 -7.88 -11.41
CA SER A 305 -3.73 -8.65 -10.38
C SER A 305 -4.63 -9.34 -9.35
N ASN A 306 -5.91 -8.95 -9.27
CA ASN A 306 -6.93 -9.56 -8.41
C ASN A 306 -7.53 -10.86 -9.00
N PHE A 307 -7.21 -11.20 -10.25
CA PHE A 307 -7.76 -12.37 -10.93
C PHE A 307 -6.71 -13.47 -11.02
N ASP A 308 -6.92 -14.56 -10.28
CA ASP A 308 -6.05 -15.74 -10.34
C ASP A 308 -6.26 -16.51 -11.65
N PHE A 309 -5.74 -15.97 -12.74
CA PHE A 309 -5.75 -16.57 -14.07
C PHE A 309 -4.71 -17.71 -14.21
N ASN A 310 -3.98 -18.05 -13.14
CA ASN A 310 -2.95 -19.09 -13.15
C ASN A 310 -3.51 -20.52 -13.41
N ASN A 311 -4.84 -20.71 -13.35
CA ASN A 311 -5.51 -21.99 -13.60
C ASN A 311 -6.02 -22.21 -15.03
N TRP A 312 -5.56 -21.43 -16.02
CA TRP A 312 -5.95 -21.63 -17.44
C TRP A 312 -5.53 -23.00 -18.01
N SER A 313 -4.64 -23.72 -17.34
CA SER A 313 -4.17 -25.05 -17.74
C SER A 313 -4.93 -26.23 -17.11
N GLN A 314 -5.85 -25.99 -16.17
CA GLN A 314 -6.51 -27.06 -15.38
C GLN A 314 -7.97 -27.36 -15.75
N PHE A 315 -8.56 -26.66 -16.73
CA PHE A 315 -9.95 -26.86 -17.15
C PHE A 315 -10.06 -27.35 -18.60
N ASN A 316 -9.10 -28.17 -19.03
CA ASN A 316 -9.41 -29.19 -20.03
C ASN A 316 -9.91 -30.41 -19.26
N ASP A 317 -11.23 -30.54 -19.13
CA ASP A 317 -11.98 -31.75 -19.44
C ASP A 317 -13.41 -31.65 -18.86
N GLU A 318 -14.36 -31.69 -19.79
CA GLU A 318 -15.77 -32.08 -19.63
C GLU A 318 -16.77 -31.10 -18.94
N GLU A 319 -17.94 -30.99 -19.59
CA GLU A 319 -19.21 -30.34 -19.17
C GLU A 319 -19.21 -28.79 -19.22
N ASP A 320 -20.09 -28.06 -19.92
CA ASP A 320 -21.34 -28.39 -20.60
C ASP A 320 -21.60 -27.36 -21.69
N THR A 321 -22.02 -27.84 -22.85
CA THR A 321 -22.85 -27.09 -23.80
C THR A 321 -24.08 -26.54 -23.09
N TYR A 322 -24.31 -25.21 -23.06
CA TYR A 322 -25.63 -24.55 -23.25
C TYR A 322 -25.47 -23.02 -23.11
N TRP A 323 -25.66 -22.34 -24.26
CA TRP A 323 -25.96 -20.91 -24.50
C TRP A 323 -25.20 -19.84 -23.69
#